data_AF-A0A428JQ72-F1
#
_entry.id   AF-A0A428JQ72-F1
#
_cell.length_a   1.000
_cell.length_b   1.000
_cell.length_c   1.000
_cell.angle_alpha   90.00
_cell.angle_beta   90.00
_cell.angle_gamma   90.00
#
_symmetry.space_group_name_H-M   'P 1'
#
loop_
_entity.id
_entity.type
_entity.pdbx_description
1 polymer ?
#
loop_
_entity_poly.entity_id
_entity_poly.type
_entity_poly.pdbx_seq_one_letter_code
_entity_poly.pdbx_strand_id
1 'polypeptide(L)'
;MTESAASPSAFDKARTGLWVSLQKHLGTVYAAEKDFQAATRFTTTFPFVAASLQPQQLLDYQHQRTALRDLYADETIQLDSLVKAVRQKPYPEDDKKLLFLMILGYMDLAETVFTLLDTHRPTKLDPDEELDEANARFERVRNFVRLNIRGISGLLPRV
;
A
#
# COMPACT_ATOMS: atom_id res chain seq x y z
N MET A 1 -8.62 6.76 -44.82
CA MET A 1 -7.60 7.51 -44.05
C MET A 1 -7.26 6.68 -42.84
N THR A 2 -6.16 5.94 -42.90
CA THR A 2 -5.66 5.11 -41.79
C THR A 2 -4.95 6.01 -40.81
N GLU A 3 -5.58 6.24 -39.67
CA GLU A 3 -5.02 6.92 -38.52
C GLU A 3 -3.74 6.18 -38.10
N SER A 4 -2.59 6.84 -38.23
CA SER A 4 -1.32 6.29 -37.78
C SER A 4 -1.36 6.25 -36.26
N ALA A 5 -1.52 5.06 -35.69
CA ALA A 5 -1.41 4.85 -34.25
C ALA A 5 -0.01 5.28 -33.82
N ALA A 6 0.10 6.49 -33.27
CA ALA A 6 1.35 7.03 -32.77
C ALA A 6 1.93 6.06 -31.72
N SER A 7 3.21 5.73 -31.85
CA SER A 7 3.87 4.86 -30.88
C SER A 7 3.81 5.51 -29.48
N PRO A 8 3.43 4.75 -28.44
CA PRO A 8 3.25 5.31 -27.11
C PRO A 8 4.56 5.91 -26.59
N SER A 9 4.44 7.09 -25.98
CA SER A 9 5.57 7.84 -25.45
C SER A 9 6.28 7.04 -24.34
N ALA A 10 7.54 7.39 -24.03
CA ALA A 10 8.26 6.78 -22.92
C ALA A 10 7.52 6.97 -21.57
N PHE A 11 6.81 8.08 -21.43
CA PHE A 11 5.93 8.34 -20.28
C PHE A 11 4.72 7.40 -20.27
N ASP A 12 4.02 7.23 -21.39
CA ASP A 12 2.85 6.33 -21.47
C ASP A 12 3.20 4.89 -21.11
N LYS A 13 4.38 4.43 -21.53
CA LYS A 13 4.91 3.12 -21.15
C LYS A 13 5.17 3.03 -19.64
N ALA A 14 5.77 4.06 -19.05
CA ALA A 14 6.03 4.12 -17.61
C ALA A 14 4.73 4.17 -16.79
N ARG A 15 3.77 4.99 -17.21
CA ARG A 15 2.43 5.10 -16.59
C ARG A 15 1.66 3.79 -16.66
N THR A 16 1.65 3.15 -17.83
CA THR A 16 0.98 1.85 -18.02
C THR A 16 1.66 0.76 -17.20
N GLY A 17 3.00 0.71 -17.21
CA GLY A 17 3.77 -0.24 -16.41
C GLY A 17 3.54 -0.07 -14.92
N LEU A 18 3.53 1.19 -14.44
CA LEU A 18 3.19 1.53 -13.07
C LEU A 18 1.78 1.04 -12.72
N TRP A 19 0.78 1.37 -13.54
CA TRP A 19 -0.60 0.94 -13.31
C TRP A 19 -0.72 -0.57 -13.14
N VAL A 20 -0.17 -1.34 -14.08
CA VAL A 20 -0.20 -2.82 -14.04
C VAL A 20 0.51 -3.35 -12.79
N SER A 21 1.65 -2.76 -12.43
CA SER A 21 2.37 -3.13 -11.21
C SER A 21 1.51 -2.87 -9.97
N LEU A 22 0.96 -1.67 -9.82
CA LEU A 22 0.13 -1.31 -8.67
C LEU A 22 -1.10 -2.23 -8.54
N GLN A 23 -1.75 -2.57 -9.66
CA GLN A 23 -2.85 -3.53 -9.67
C GLN A 23 -2.42 -4.92 -9.16
N LYS A 24 -1.24 -5.39 -9.56
CA LYS A 24 -0.69 -6.66 -9.07
C LYS A 24 -0.44 -6.61 -7.56
N HIS A 25 0.18 -5.53 -7.07
CA HIS A 25 0.43 -5.35 -5.63
C HIS A 25 -0.88 -5.27 -4.84
N LEU A 26 -1.90 -4.55 -5.34
CA LEU A 26 -3.22 -4.54 -4.70
C LEU A 26 -3.84 -5.94 -4.64
N GLY A 27 -3.66 -6.75 -5.68
CA GLY A 27 -4.09 -8.15 -5.66
C GLY A 27 -3.46 -8.95 -4.51
N THR A 28 -2.16 -8.77 -4.27
CA THR A 28 -1.45 -9.38 -3.14
C THR A 28 -1.98 -8.86 -1.80
N VAL A 29 -2.14 -7.54 -1.67
CA VAL A 29 -2.63 -6.90 -0.44
C VAL A 29 -4.03 -7.37 -0.08
N TYR A 30 -4.96 -7.44 -1.05
CA TYR A 30 -6.32 -7.94 -0.80
C TYR A 30 -6.38 -9.46 -0.57
N ALA A 31 -5.44 -10.24 -1.11
CA ALA A 31 -5.32 -11.64 -0.75
C ALA A 31 -4.92 -11.79 0.73
N ALA A 32 -3.92 -11.02 1.18
CA ALA A 32 -3.52 -10.99 2.58
C ALA A 32 -4.63 -10.47 3.51
N GLU A 33 -5.39 -9.47 3.09
CA GLU A 33 -6.58 -8.99 3.81
C GLU A 33 -7.57 -10.14 4.06
N LYS A 34 -7.92 -10.88 3.01
CA LYS A 34 -8.86 -11.99 3.08
C LYS A 34 -8.38 -13.08 4.04
N ASP A 35 -7.11 -13.44 3.96
CA ASP A 35 -6.52 -14.49 4.79
C ASP A 35 -6.44 -14.04 6.25
N PHE A 36 -6.04 -12.79 6.51
CA PHE A 36 -6.02 -12.20 7.84
C PHE A 36 -7.42 -12.11 8.45
N GLN A 37 -8.41 -11.62 7.69
CA GLN A 37 -9.80 -11.56 8.14
C GLN A 37 -10.34 -12.95 8.47
N ALA A 38 -10.00 -13.97 7.68
CA ALA A 38 -10.38 -15.36 7.96
C ALA A 38 -9.79 -15.84 9.30
N ALA A 39 -8.53 -15.53 9.57
CA ALA A 39 -7.87 -15.85 10.83
C ALA A 39 -8.44 -15.09 12.04
N THR A 40 -9.12 -13.96 11.84
CA THR A 40 -9.77 -13.19 12.91
C THR A 40 -11.26 -13.52 13.13
N ARG A 41 -11.85 -14.43 12.35
CA ARG A 41 -13.30 -14.76 12.41
C ARG A 41 -13.79 -15.35 13.74
N PHE A 42 -12.88 -15.74 14.63
CA PHE A 42 -13.24 -16.22 15.96
C PHE A 42 -13.88 -15.13 16.84
N THR A 43 -13.75 -13.85 16.48
CA THR A 43 -14.32 -12.72 17.21
C THR A 43 -14.80 -11.62 16.26
N THR A 44 -15.74 -10.81 16.74
CA THR A 44 -16.13 -9.52 16.15
C THR A 44 -15.80 -8.35 17.07
N THR A 45 -15.24 -8.63 18.25
CA THR A 45 -14.90 -7.64 19.28
C THR A 45 -13.39 -7.55 19.41
N PHE A 46 -12.86 -6.34 19.24
CA PHE A 46 -11.45 -6.00 19.38
C PHE A 46 -11.27 -4.85 20.39
N PRO A 47 -10.16 -4.84 21.16
CA PRO A 47 -9.14 -5.88 21.22
C PRO A 47 -9.66 -7.15 21.92
N PHE A 48 -9.14 -8.32 21.54
CA PHE A 48 -9.56 -9.62 22.10
C PHE A 48 -8.60 -10.13 23.20
N VAL A 49 -9.03 -11.13 23.98
CA VAL A 49 -8.18 -11.76 25.00
C VAL A 49 -7.53 -13.02 24.40
N ALA A 50 -6.22 -13.01 24.15
CA ALA A 50 -5.54 -14.14 23.52
C ALA A 50 -5.69 -15.46 24.32
N ALA A 51 -5.74 -15.37 25.66
CA ALA A 51 -5.90 -16.50 26.55
C ALA A 51 -7.29 -17.20 26.46
N SER A 52 -8.29 -16.57 25.85
CA SER A 52 -9.61 -17.17 25.67
C SER A 52 -9.77 -17.92 24.34
N LEU A 53 -8.73 -17.93 23.49
CA LEU A 53 -8.76 -18.60 22.19
C LEU A 53 -8.29 -20.04 22.29
N GLN A 54 -8.78 -20.87 21.37
CA GLN A 54 -8.21 -22.20 21.18
C GLN A 54 -6.77 -22.07 20.64
N PRO A 55 -5.85 -22.99 20.99
CA PRO A 55 -4.45 -22.90 20.57
C PRO A 55 -4.28 -22.75 19.05
N GLN A 56 -5.08 -23.47 18.26
CA GLN A 56 -5.04 -23.39 16.80
C GLN A 56 -5.47 -22.01 16.28
N GLN A 57 -6.51 -21.41 16.86
CA GLN A 57 -6.98 -20.07 16.46
C GLN A 57 -5.92 -19.01 16.73
N LEU A 58 -5.24 -19.11 17.89
CA LEU A 58 -4.17 -18.20 18.24
C LEU A 58 -2.97 -18.36 17.30
N LEU A 59 -2.60 -19.60 16.95
CA LEU A 59 -1.51 -19.89 16.02
C LEU A 59 -1.81 -19.36 14.61
N ASP A 60 -3.02 -19.61 14.10
CA ASP A 60 -3.45 -19.14 12.78
C ASP A 60 -3.46 -17.61 12.72
N TYR A 61 -3.98 -16.96 13.78
CA TYR A 61 -3.93 -15.50 13.93
C TYR A 61 -2.50 -14.96 13.92
N GLN A 62 -1.60 -15.54 14.74
CA GLN A 62 -0.22 -15.08 14.82
C GLN A 62 0.49 -15.22 13.48
N HIS A 63 0.31 -16.36 12.80
CA HIS A 63 0.88 -16.58 11.47
C HIS A 63 0.40 -15.54 10.46
N GLN A 64 -0.91 -15.30 10.37
CA GLN A 64 -1.44 -14.32 9.42
C GLN A 64 -1.08 -12.89 9.80
N ARG A 65 -0.98 -12.56 11.09
CA ARG A 65 -0.51 -11.25 11.54
C ARG A 65 0.93 -11.00 11.10
N THR A 66 1.82 -11.98 11.30
CA THR A 66 3.22 -11.88 10.85
C THR A 66 3.28 -11.74 9.34
N ALA A 67 2.55 -12.56 8.58
CA ALA A 67 2.54 -12.48 7.12
C ALA A 67 2.06 -11.09 6.62
N LEU A 68 1.02 -10.52 7.24
CA LEU A 68 0.53 -9.19 6.89
C LEU A 68 1.52 -8.08 7.26
N ARG A 69 2.21 -8.22 8.40
CA ARG A 69 3.28 -7.31 8.82
C ARG A 69 4.47 -7.34 7.85
N ASP A 70 4.90 -8.52 7.44
CA ASP A 70 6.02 -8.71 6.50
C ASP A 70 5.68 -8.08 5.15
N LEU A 71 4.47 -8.34 4.67
CA LEU A 71 3.97 -7.72 3.45
C LEU A 71 3.96 -6.19 3.57
N TYR A 72 3.53 -5.65 4.71
CA TYR A 72 3.54 -4.21 4.92
C TYR A 72 4.96 -3.64 4.90
N ALA A 73 5.90 -4.27 5.58
CA ALA A 73 7.30 -3.88 5.58
C ALA A 73 7.88 -3.89 4.14
N ASP A 74 7.62 -4.95 3.38
CA ASP A 74 8.09 -5.09 1.99
C ASP A 74 7.45 -4.04 1.06
N GLU A 75 6.13 -3.85 1.12
CA GLU A 75 5.43 -2.87 0.29
C GLU A 75 5.91 -1.45 0.60
N THR A 76 6.20 -1.11 1.87
CA THR A 76 6.75 0.21 2.21
C THR A 76 8.16 0.45 1.66
N ILE A 77 9.01 -0.58 1.61
CA ILE A 77 10.34 -0.51 0.98
C ILE A 77 10.22 -0.29 -0.52
N GLN A 78 9.29 -1.02 -1.15
CA GLN A 78 9.05 -0.92 -2.58
C GLN A 78 8.48 0.44 -2.96
N LEU A 79 7.54 0.98 -2.17
CA LEU A 79 7.00 2.33 -2.34
C LEU A 79 8.08 3.40 -2.24
N ASP A 80 8.95 3.34 -1.22
CA ASP A 80 10.07 4.28 -1.09
C ASP A 80 11.01 4.23 -2.31
N SER A 81 11.33 3.01 -2.76
CA SER A 81 12.16 2.79 -3.95
C SER A 81 11.51 3.33 -5.23
N LEU A 82 10.21 3.09 -5.40
CA LEU A 82 9.42 3.54 -6.54
C LEU A 82 9.34 5.07 -6.61
N VAL A 83 9.05 5.71 -5.48
CA VAL A 83 8.99 7.18 -5.38
C VAL A 83 10.33 7.83 -5.70
N LYS A 84 11.44 7.25 -5.22
CA LYS A 84 12.80 7.68 -5.58
C LYS A 84 13.07 7.51 -7.07
N ALA A 85 12.66 6.40 -7.66
CA ALA A 85 12.83 6.14 -9.10
C ALA A 85 12.07 7.16 -9.95
N VAL A 86 10.79 7.43 -9.65
CA VAL A 86 9.99 8.45 -10.35
C VAL A 86 10.63 9.83 -10.26
N ARG A 87 11.13 10.21 -9.07
CA ARG A 87 11.81 11.49 -8.85
C ARG A 87 13.03 11.66 -9.77
N GLN A 88 13.83 10.63 -9.93
CA GLN A 88 15.09 10.65 -10.69
C GLN A 88 14.89 10.64 -12.21
N LYS A 89 13.76 10.15 -12.73
CA LYS A 89 13.52 10.09 -14.17
C LYS A 89 13.38 11.52 -14.76
N PRO A 90 13.83 11.77 -15.99
CA PRO A 90 13.77 13.09 -16.63
C PRO A 90 12.37 13.38 -17.25
N TYR A 91 11.30 12.97 -16.57
CA TYR A 91 9.94 13.30 -17.00
C TYR A 91 9.60 14.76 -16.68
N PRO A 92 8.73 15.41 -17.48
CA PRO A 92 8.11 16.68 -17.11
C PRO A 92 7.52 16.65 -15.70
N GLU A 93 7.46 17.80 -15.05
CA GLU A 93 6.96 17.89 -13.67
C GLU A 93 5.51 17.38 -13.56
N ASP A 94 4.67 17.75 -14.51
CA ASP A 94 3.26 17.37 -14.55
C ASP A 94 3.08 15.86 -14.73
N ASP A 95 3.92 15.24 -15.56
CA ASP A 95 3.97 13.79 -15.76
C ASP A 95 4.38 13.07 -14.46
N LYS A 96 5.38 13.59 -13.74
CA LYS A 96 5.76 13.06 -12.42
C LYS A 96 4.63 13.16 -11.41
N LYS A 97 3.90 14.29 -11.41
CA LYS A 97 2.74 14.49 -10.54
C LYS A 97 1.66 13.44 -10.78
N LEU A 98 1.40 13.08 -12.05
CA LEU A 98 0.47 12.01 -12.38
C LEU A 98 0.92 10.64 -11.84
N LEU A 99 2.21 10.30 -11.95
CA LEU A 99 2.74 9.05 -11.39
C LEU A 99 2.66 9.04 -9.86
N PHE A 100 2.98 10.16 -9.20
CA PHE A 100 2.83 10.30 -7.76
C PHE A 100 1.37 10.21 -7.30
N LEU A 101 0.42 10.73 -8.07
CA LEU A 101 -1.01 10.60 -7.78
C LEU A 101 -1.46 9.13 -7.82
N MET A 102 -0.99 8.36 -8.81
CA MET A 102 -1.27 6.92 -8.88
C MET A 102 -0.69 6.17 -7.68
N ILE A 103 0.54 6.49 -7.27
CA ILE A 103 1.18 5.91 -6.08
C ILE A 103 0.38 6.27 -4.82
N LEU A 104 -0.07 7.52 -4.67
CA LEU A 104 -0.89 7.92 -3.52
C LEU A 104 -2.20 7.14 -3.45
N GLY A 105 -2.89 6.98 -4.58
CA GLY A 105 -4.13 6.20 -4.64
C GLY A 105 -3.93 4.74 -4.23
N TYR A 106 -2.81 4.13 -4.65
CA TYR A 106 -2.43 2.81 -4.15
C TYR A 106 -2.18 2.81 -2.63
N MET A 107 -1.41 3.77 -2.12
CA MET A 107 -1.08 3.85 -0.69
C MET A 107 -2.33 3.98 0.17
N ASP A 108 -3.28 4.84 -0.24
CA ASP A 108 -4.52 5.05 0.49
C ASP A 108 -5.38 3.77 0.53
N LEU A 109 -5.38 2.96 -0.54
CA LEU A 109 -6.05 1.65 -0.55
C LEU A 109 -5.31 0.60 0.29
N ALA A 110 -3.98 0.55 0.21
CA ALA A 110 -3.19 -0.40 0.97
C ALA A 110 -3.29 -0.14 2.49
N GLU A 111 -3.36 1.14 2.90
CA GLU A 111 -3.55 1.54 4.30
C GLU A 111 -4.83 0.96 4.91
N THR A 112 -5.93 0.86 4.15
CA THR A 112 -7.18 0.29 4.70
C THR A 112 -7.01 -1.17 5.11
N VAL A 113 -6.06 -1.88 4.49
CA VAL A 113 -5.71 -3.26 4.85
C VAL A 113 -4.69 -3.30 5.98
N PHE A 114 -3.61 -2.52 5.90
CA PHE A 114 -2.54 -2.58 6.91
C PHE A 114 -2.96 -2.03 8.28
N THR A 115 -3.97 -1.16 8.34
CA THR A 115 -4.61 -0.74 9.61
C THR A 115 -5.28 -1.89 10.37
N LEU A 116 -5.50 -3.05 9.74
CA LEU A 116 -5.95 -4.26 10.43
C LEU A 116 -4.93 -4.76 11.47
N LEU A 117 -3.64 -4.51 11.27
CA LEU A 117 -2.59 -4.88 12.24
C LEU A 117 -2.73 -4.16 13.59
N ASP A 118 -3.33 -2.97 13.60
CA ASP A 118 -3.60 -2.21 14.82
C ASP A 118 -5.03 -2.44 15.33
N THR A 119 -6.02 -2.46 14.45
CA THR A 119 -7.43 -2.58 14.85
C THR A 119 -7.80 -3.99 15.30
N HIS A 120 -7.19 -5.04 14.74
CA HIS A 120 -7.50 -6.44 15.02
C HIS A 120 -6.44 -7.10 15.93
N ARG A 121 -6.11 -6.42 17.04
CA ARG A 121 -5.06 -6.84 17.97
C ARG A 121 -5.60 -7.48 19.26
N PRO A 122 -4.80 -8.32 19.95
CA PRO A 122 -5.12 -8.72 21.31
C PRO A 122 -4.93 -7.54 22.28
N THR A 123 -5.56 -7.66 23.45
CA THR A 123 -5.48 -6.70 24.57
C THR A 123 -4.06 -6.51 25.10
N LYS A 124 -3.26 -7.57 25.04
CA LYS A 124 -1.82 -7.53 25.32
C LYS A 124 -1.09 -8.02 24.08
N LEU A 125 -0.34 -7.13 23.47
CA LEU A 125 0.56 -7.40 22.35
C LEU A 125 1.90 -6.77 22.69
N ASP A 126 2.97 -7.52 22.49
CA ASP A 126 4.31 -6.97 22.66
C ASP A 126 4.57 -5.90 21.58
N PRO A 127 5.40 -4.89 21.88
CA PRO A 127 5.84 -3.92 20.87
C PRO A 127 6.45 -4.64 19.66
N ASP A 128 6.17 -4.10 18.48
CA ASP A 128 6.59 -4.65 17.19
C ASP A 128 7.43 -3.60 16.46
N GLU A 129 8.74 -3.62 16.73
CA GLU A 129 9.69 -2.61 16.22
C GLU A 129 9.68 -2.55 14.69
N GLU A 130 9.52 -3.70 14.02
CA GLU A 130 9.47 -3.79 12.56
C GLU A 130 8.21 -3.12 12.00
N LEU A 131 7.07 -3.31 12.68
CA LEU A 131 5.83 -2.61 12.34
C LEU A 131 5.94 -1.09 12.56
N ASP A 132 6.58 -0.66 13.64
CA ASP A 132 6.82 0.76 13.93
C ASP A 132 7.72 1.41 12.87
N GLU A 133 8.78 0.72 12.45
CA GLU A 133 9.65 1.16 11.36
C GLU A 133 8.91 1.25 10.02
N ALA A 134 8.08 0.25 9.71
CA ALA A 134 7.25 0.23 8.51
C ALA A 134 6.26 1.40 8.50
N ASN A 135 5.58 1.66 9.63
CA ASN A 135 4.68 2.81 9.80
C ASN A 135 5.40 4.15 9.58
N ALA A 136 6.56 4.34 10.22
CA ALA A 136 7.34 5.56 10.07
C ALA A 136 7.81 5.76 8.62
N ARG A 137 8.16 4.67 7.92
CA ARG A 137 8.52 4.72 6.49
C ARG A 137 7.32 5.06 5.63
N PHE A 138 6.19 4.38 5.83
CA PHE A 138 4.95 4.60 5.09
C PHE A 138 4.53 6.08 5.15
N GLU A 139 4.45 6.64 6.35
CA GLU A 139 4.05 8.04 6.54
C GLU A 139 5.04 9.02 5.91
N ARG A 140 6.35 8.74 5.98
CA ARG A 140 7.36 9.55 5.31
C ARG A 140 7.17 9.56 3.79
N VAL A 141 6.95 8.38 3.19
CA VAL A 141 6.72 8.25 1.74
C VAL A 141 5.41 8.94 1.36
N ARG A 142 4.35 8.75 2.15
CA ARG A 142 3.03 9.35 1.90
C ARG A 142 3.10 10.87 1.91
N ASN A 143 3.75 11.44 2.92
CA ASN A 143 3.96 12.88 3.03
C ASN A 143 4.80 13.41 1.88
N PHE A 144 5.87 12.70 1.49
CA PHE A 144 6.65 13.06 0.31
C PHE A 144 5.77 13.12 -0.95
N VAL A 145 5.00 12.07 -1.22
CA VAL A 145 4.12 11.99 -2.40
C VAL A 145 3.11 13.13 -2.38
N ARG A 146 2.43 13.36 -1.25
CA ARG A 146 1.46 14.46 -1.07
C ARG A 146 2.05 15.83 -1.33
N LEU A 147 3.29 16.07 -0.87
CA LEU A 147 4.00 17.33 -1.14
C LEU A 147 4.29 17.52 -2.63
N ASN A 148 4.68 16.45 -3.33
CA ASN A 148 5.07 16.51 -4.74
C ASN A 148 3.86 16.64 -5.70
N ILE A 149 2.64 16.35 -5.24
CA ILE A 149 1.41 16.56 -6.03
C ILE A 149 0.67 17.87 -5.71
N ARG A 150 1.23 18.74 -4.86
CA ARG A 150 0.61 20.05 -4.59
C ARG A 150 0.47 20.85 -5.88
N GLY A 151 -0.67 21.52 -6.05
CA GLY A 151 -0.98 22.30 -7.24
C GLY A 151 -1.44 21.49 -8.46
N ILE A 152 -1.70 20.18 -8.32
CA ILE A 152 -2.20 19.32 -9.41
C ILE A 152 -3.59 19.72 -9.94
N SER A 153 -4.31 20.62 -9.26
CA SER A 153 -5.63 21.11 -9.67
C SER A 153 -5.67 21.70 -11.08
N GLY A 154 -4.53 22.16 -11.62
CA GLY A 154 -4.41 22.62 -13.00
C GLY A 154 -4.24 21.52 -14.06
N LEU A 155 -4.02 20.27 -13.63
CA LEU A 155 -3.71 19.11 -14.50
C LEU A 155 -4.87 18.11 -14.62
N LEU A 156 -5.86 18.20 -13.73
CA LEU A 156 -7.07 17.41 -13.86
C LEU A 156 -8.00 18.08 -14.88
N PRO A 157 -8.68 17.29 -15.74
CA PRO A 157 -9.72 17.84 -16.60
C PRO A 157 -10.73 18.60 -15.74
N ARG A 158 -11.03 19.85 -16.10
CA ARG A 158 -12.15 20.56 -15.47
C ARG A 158 -13.41 19.81 -15.86
N VAL A 159 -14.03 19.15 -14.89
CA VAL A 159 -15.37 18.56 -15.02
C VAL A 159 -16.40 19.67 -14.93
#